data_AF-A0A1R1YPI5-F1
#
_entry.id   AF-A0A1R1YPI5-F1
#
_cell.length_a   1.000
_cell.length_b   1.000
_cell.length_c   1.000
_cell.angle_alpha   90.00
_cell.angle_beta   90.00
_cell.angle_gamma   90.00
#
_symmetry.space_group_name_H-M   'P 1'
#
loop_
_entity.id
_entity.type
_entity.pdbx_description
1 polymer ?
#
loop_
_entity_poly.entity_id
_entity_poly.type
_entity_poly.pdbx_seq_one_letter_code
_entity_poly.pdbx_strand_id
1 'polypeptide(L)'
;MSDESKYQPTGIPLLPISRVKRIIKEDKSVQMINSEAVFLMTKAVELFIRKFANEALNYSKSEKRKTIFYKDAAKVVQNVDSWAFLEDIIPPTISAKKLKLDLEQTKPETS
;
A
#
# COMPACT_ATOMS: atom_id res chain seq x y z
N MET A 1 -17.46 18.82 3.60
CA MET A 1 -18.04 17.81 4.50
C MET A 1 -18.31 16.56 3.67
N SER A 2 -17.33 15.67 3.58
CA SER A 2 -17.41 14.48 2.73
C SER A 2 -18.12 13.35 3.46
N ASP A 3 -19.36 13.09 3.03
CA ASP A 3 -20.19 11.90 3.19
C ASP A 3 -19.66 10.77 4.10
N GLU A 4 -19.83 10.91 5.41
CA GLU A 4 -19.70 9.83 6.41
C GLU A 4 -20.92 8.87 6.39
N SER A 5 -21.93 9.12 5.55
CA SER A 5 -23.26 8.48 5.68
C SER A 5 -23.37 7.03 5.17
N LYS A 6 -22.30 6.42 4.64
CA LYS A 6 -22.38 5.09 3.98
C LYS A 6 -21.67 3.94 4.68
N TYR A 7 -21.07 4.12 5.86
CA TYR A 7 -20.55 2.97 6.61
C TYR A 7 -21.61 2.39 7.54
N GLN A 8 -22.45 1.51 6.99
CA GLN A 8 -23.29 0.63 7.80
C GLN A 8 -22.51 -0.66 8.08
N PRO A 9 -22.19 -1.00 9.33
CA PRO A 9 -21.56 -2.27 9.65
C PRO A 9 -22.54 -3.41 9.39
N THR A 10 -22.43 -4.05 8.23
CA THR A 10 -23.26 -5.19 7.81
C THR A 10 -22.94 -6.49 8.57
N GLY A 11 -21.99 -6.48 9.50
CA GLY A 11 -21.45 -7.67 10.17
C GLY A 11 -20.62 -8.59 9.24
N ILE A 12 -20.58 -8.30 7.94
CA ILE A 12 -19.91 -9.12 6.93
C ILE A 12 -18.71 -8.34 6.36
N PRO A 13 -17.50 -8.92 6.32
CA PRO A 13 -16.36 -8.32 5.63
C PRO A 13 -16.54 -8.37 4.11
N LEU A 14 -16.12 -7.31 3.43
CA LEU A 14 -16.01 -7.23 1.97
C LEU A 14 -14.91 -8.16 1.44
N LEU A 15 -13.83 -8.33 2.22
CA LEU A 15 -12.74 -9.22 1.86
C LEU A 15 -13.01 -10.65 2.33
N PRO A 16 -12.67 -11.68 1.54
CA PRO A 16 -12.85 -13.07 1.96
C PRO A 16 -11.98 -13.41 3.18
N ILE A 17 -12.63 -13.71 4.32
CA ILE A 17 -11.98 -14.07 5.60
C ILE A 17 -10.97 -15.21 5.41
N SER A 18 -11.30 -16.22 4.61
CA SER A 18 -10.42 -17.38 4.35
C SER A 18 -9.11 -16.99 3.66
N ARG A 19 -9.14 -15.97 2.79
CA ARG A 19 -7.94 -15.47 2.10
C ARG A 19 -7.05 -14.66 3.04
N VAL A 20 -7.66 -13.82 3.88
CA VAL A 20 -6.92 -13.08 4.92
C VAL A 20 -6.26 -14.05 5.91
N LYS A 21 -7.01 -15.06 6.38
CA LYS A 21 -6.46 -16.10 7.26
C LYS A 21 -5.27 -16.83 6.63
N ARG A 22 -5.35 -17.15 5.33
CA ARG A 22 -4.25 -17.80 4.61
C ARG A 22 -3.01 -16.91 4.57
N ILE A 23 -3.16 -15.63 4.26
CA ILE A 23 -2.03 -14.67 4.23
C ILE A 23 -1.37 -14.55 5.61
N ILE A 24 -2.16 -14.43 6.67
CA ILE A 24 -1.64 -14.40 8.06
C ILE A 24 -0.81 -15.66 8.37
N LYS A 25 -1.25 -16.81 7.84
CA LYS A 25 -0.61 -18.11 8.03
C LYS A 25 0.65 -18.36 7.19
N GLU A 26 0.96 -17.48 6.22
CA GLU A 26 2.24 -17.55 5.50
C GLU A 26 3.43 -17.21 6.43
N ASP A 27 3.18 -16.48 7.52
CA ASP A 27 4.15 -16.31 8.60
C ASP A 27 4.24 -17.61 9.43
N LYS A 28 5.39 -18.30 9.32
CA LYS A 28 5.68 -19.56 10.00
C LYS A 28 5.68 -19.44 11.53
N SER A 29 5.83 -18.24 12.08
CA SER A 29 5.75 -18.01 13.53
C SER A 29 4.30 -18.10 14.05
N VAL A 30 3.29 -17.99 13.18
CA VAL A 30 1.88 -17.98 13.56
C VAL A 30 1.30 -19.41 13.64
N GLN A 31 1.39 -20.02 14.82
CA GLN A 31 0.87 -21.37 15.05
C GLN A 31 -0.66 -21.46 15.13
N MET A 32 -1.33 -20.52 15.81
CA MET A 32 -2.78 -20.48 15.93
C MET A 32 -3.27 -19.04 15.87
N ILE A 33 -4.48 -18.85 15.34
CA ILE A 33 -5.18 -17.56 15.34
C ILE A 33 -6.68 -17.82 15.47
N ASN A 34 -7.34 -17.09 16.37
CA ASN A 34 -8.78 -17.22 16.59
C ASN A 34 -9.60 -16.50 15.50
N SER A 35 -10.90 -16.80 15.43
CA SER A 35 -11.80 -16.24 14.40
C SER A 35 -12.00 -14.73 14.53
N GLU A 36 -12.06 -14.22 15.76
CA GLU A 36 -12.27 -12.80 16.05
C GLU A 36 -11.10 -11.93 15.58
N ALA A 37 -9.87 -12.37 15.81
CA ALA A 37 -8.67 -11.68 15.30
C ALA A 37 -8.64 -11.67 13.77
N VAL A 38 -8.97 -12.79 13.12
CA VAL A 38 -9.05 -12.84 11.65
C VAL A 38 -10.13 -11.87 11.14
N PHE A 39 -11.29 -11.81 11.80
CA PHE A 39 -12.36 -10.89 11.44
C PHE A 39 -11.90 -9.42 11.56
N LEU A 40 -11.29 -9.07 12.70
CA LEU A 40 -10.78 -7.72 12.94
C LEU A 40 -9.71 -7.33 11.92
N MET A 41 -8.76 -8.23 11.65
CA MET A 41 -7.75 -8.02 10.62
C MET A 41 -8.37 -7.83 9.23
N THR A 42 -9.40 -8.62 8.90
CA THR A 42 -10.13 -8.46 7.63
C THR A 42 -10.72 -7.05 7.49
N LYS A 43 -11.32 -6.52 8.56
CA LYS A 43 -11.83 -5.14 8.60
C LYS A 43 -10.74 -4.08 8.58
N ALA A 44 -9.63 -4.32 9.27
CA ALA A 44 -8.48 -3.42 9.24
C ALA A 44 -7.92 -3.30 7.82
N VAL A 45 -7.81 -4.42 7.07
CA VAL A 45 -7.32 -4.41 5.68
C VAL A 45 -8.28 -3.66 4.74
N GLU A 46 -9.60 -3.77 4.93
CA GLU A 46 -10.57 -2.96 4.18
C GLU A 46 -10.34 -1.45 4.36
N LEU A 47 -10.17 -1.03 5.62
CA LEU A 47 -9.91 0.37 5.96
C LEU A 47 -8.54 0.83 5.45
N PHE A 48 -7.53 -0.04 5.55
CA PHE A 48 -6.18 0.19 5.05
C PHE A 48 -6.19 0.49 3.55
N ILE A 49 -6.83 -0.36 2.73
CA ILE A 49 -6.91 -0.17 1.27
C ILE A 49 -7.64 1.14 0.95
N ARG A 50 -8.76 1.42 1.63
CA ARG A 50 -9.52 2.65 1.42
C ARG A 50 -8.69 3.89 1.74
N LYS A 51 -7.99 3.89 2.89
CA LYS A 51 -7.14 5.00 3.32
C LYS A 51 -6.02 5.23 2.30
N PHE A 52 -5.32 4.18 1.89
CA PHE A 52 -4.23 4.28 0.91
C PHE A 52 -4.72 4.81 -0.44
N ALA A 53 -5.82 4.29 -0.96
CA ALA A 53 -6.39 4.73 -2.23
C ALA A 53 -6.83 6.20 -2.19
N ASN A 54 -7.38 6.65 -1.06
CA ASN A 54 -7.77 8.06 -0.89
C ASN A 54 -6.54 9.00 -0.86
N GLU A 55 -5.46 8.60 -0.20
CA GLU A 55 -4.22 9.37 -0.19
C GLU A 55 -3.57 9.42 -1.59
N ALA A 56 -3.53 8.30 -2.31
CA ALA A 56 -3.05 8.27 -3.69
C ALA A 56 -3.93 9.15 -4.61
N LEU A 57 -5.25 9.14 -4.38
CA LEU A 57 -6.17 10.02 -5.10
C LEU A 57 -5.90 11.50 -4.83
N ASN A 58 -5.47 11.89 -3.63
CA ASN A 58 -5.11 13.28 -3.33
C ASN A 58 -3.90 13.75 -4.16
N TYR A 59 -2.89 12.89 -4.35
CA TYR A 59 -1.78 13.17 -5.27
C TYR A 59 -2.22 13.24 -6.74
N SER A 60 -3.16 12.40 -7.16
CA SER A 60 -3.74 12.49 -8.51
C SER A 60 -4.49 13.81 -8.71
N LYS A 61 -5.30 14.22 -7.72
CA LYS A 61 -6.08 15.46 -7.73
C LYS A 61 -5.20 16.72 -7.75
N SER A 62 -4.07 16.73 -7.05
CA SER A 62 -3.14 17.87 -7.07
C SER A 62 -2.56 18.13 -8.47
N GLU A 63 -2.51 17.10 -9.31
CA GLU A 63 -2.18 17.19 -10.74
C GLU A 63 -3.40 17.33 -11.65
N LYS A 64 -4.59 17.67 -11.11
CA LYS A 64 -5.86 17.80 -11.83
C LYS A 64 -6.30 16.53 -12.57
N ARG A 65 -5.86 15.35 -12.12
CA ARG A 65 -6.26 14.06 -12.66
C ARG A 65 -7.34 13.41 -11.78
N LYS A 66 -8.12 12.53 -12.41
CA LYS A 66 -9.15 11.70 -11.75
C LYS A 66 -8.77 10.22 -11.70
N THR A 67 -7.71 9.83 -12.41
CA THR A 67 -7.19 8.47 -12.49
C THR A 67 -5.94 8.37 -11.62
N ILE A 68 -5.90 7.38 -10.73
CA ILE A 68 -4.73 7.07 -9.91
C ILE A 68 -3.71 6.32 -10.78
N PHE A 69 -2.47 6.77 -10.77
CA PHE A 69 -1.34 6.08 -11.40
C PHE A 69 -0.35 5.59 -10.35
N TYR A 70 0.55 4.68 -10.74
CA TYR A 70 1.58 4.14 -9.84
C TYR A 70 2.41 5.24 -9.16
N LYS A 71 2.78 6.30 -9.89
CA LYS A 71 3.51 7.45 -9.34
C LYS A 71 2.78 8.15 -8.18
N ASP A 72 1.45 8.07 -8.12
CA ASP A 72 0.67 8.66 -7.04
C ASP A 72 0.80 7.81 -5.78
N ALA A 73 0.75 6.48 -5.91
CA ALA A 73 1.00 5.55 -4.81
C ALA A 73 2.44 5.64 -4.29
N ALA A 74 3.43 5.71 -5.19
CA ALA A 74 4.84 5.88 -4.80
C ALA A 74 5.08 7.21 -4.07
N LYS A 75 4.38 8.29 -4.46
CA LYS A 75 4.43 9.57 -3.74
C LYS A 75 3.83 9.47 -2.34
N VAL A 76 2.74 8.72 -2.14
CA VAL A 76 2.20 8.49 -0.78
C VAL A 76 3.26 7.84 0.10
N VAL A 77 3.83 6.73 -0.37
CA VAL A 77 4.82 5.95 0.38
C VAL A 77 6.05 6.79 0.72
N GLN A 78 6.55 7.60 -0.22
CA GLN A 78 7.74 8.42 -0.03
C GLN A 78 7.55 9.61 0.94
N ASN A 79 6.34 10.16 1.02
CA ASN A 79 6.12 11.46 1.67
C ASN A 79 5.28 11.39 2.96
N VAL A 80 4.85 10.19 3.37
CA VAL A 80 3.97 10.01 4.53
C VAL A 80 4.48 8.84 5.37
N ASP A 81 5.04 9.17 6.54
CA ASP A 81 5.74 8.24 7.43
C ASP A 81 4.95 6.97 7.79
N SER A 82 3.62 7.08 7.95
CA SER A 82 2.79 5.91 8.26
C SER A 82 2.76 4.84 7.17
N TRP A 83 3.28 5.14 5.97
CA TRP A 83 3.38 4.21 4.84
C TRP A 83 4.83 3.80 4.53
N ALA A 84 5.81 4.21 5.32
CA ALA A 84 7.23 3.90 5.10
C ALA A 84 7.51 2.39 5.03
N PHE A 85 6.71 1.57 5.71
CA PHE A 85 6.82 0.10 5.63
C PHE A 85 6.54 -0.48 4.23
N LEU A 86 6.05 0.32 3.28
CA LEU A 86 5.81 -0.06 1.89
C LEU A 86 6.91 0.38 0.93
N GLU A 87 7.98 1.04 1.38
CA GLU A 87 9.04 1.59 0.52
C GLU A 87 9.65 0.55 -0.43
N ASP A 88 9.94 -0.65 0.09
CA ASP A 88 10.52 -1.74 -0.69
C ASP A 88 9.51 -2.38 -1.66
N ILE A 89 8.21 -2.20 -1.42
CA ILE A 89 7.12 -2.81 -2.21
C ILE A 89 6.65 -1.85 -3.31
N ILE A 90 6.66 -0.55 -3.04
CA ILE A 90 6.18 0.52 -3.95
C ILE A 90 7.28 1.58 -4.09
N PRO A 91 8.41 1.26 -4.73
CA PRO A 91 9.52 2.20 -4.89
C PRO A 91 9.17 3.34 -5.88
N PRO A 92 9.78 4.52 -5.74
CA PRO A 92 9.72 5.56 -6.77
C PRO A 92 10.27 5.05 -8.11
N THR A 93 9.61 5.38 -9.22
CA THR A 93 10.13 5.02 -10.54
C THR A 93 11.34 5.87 -10.90
N ILE A 94 12.41 5.22 -11.35
CA ILE A 94 13.56 5.88 -11.97
C ILE A 94 13.52 5.67 -13.49
N SER A 95 13.88 6.69 -14.25
CA SER A 95 13.98 6.53 -15.71
C SER A 95 15.18 5.65 -16.06
N ALA A 96 15.05 4.83 -17.11
CA ALA A 96 16.15 3.99 -17.57
C ALA A 96 17.42 4.80 -17.90
N LYS A 97 17.25 6.06 -18.35
CA LYS A 97 18.36 6.99 -18.58
C LYS A 97 19.07 7.35 -17.28
N LYS A 98 18.32 7.66 -16.22
CA LYS A 98 18.88 7.96 -14.90
C LYS A 98 19.59 6.75 -14.30
N LEU A 99 18.98 5.57 -14.37
CA LEU A 99 19.59 4.34 -13.89
C LEU A 99 20.93 4.04 -14.59
N LYS A 100 21.01 4.20 -15.92
CA LYS A 100 22.26 4.03 -16.66
C LYS A 100 23.34 5.01 -16.21
N LEU A 101 22.98 6.26 -15.97
CA LEU A 101 23.92 7.27 -15.48
C LEU A 101 24.45 6.92 -14.08
N ASP A 102 23.57 6.49 -13.17
CA ASP A 102 23.94 6.12 -11.80
C ASP A 102 24.83 4.85 -11.79
N LEU A 103 24.60 3.91 -12.72
CA LEU A 103 25.44 2.71 -12.90
C LEU A 103 26.81 3.01 -13.54
N GLU A 104 26.89 4.02 -14.42
CA GLU A 104 28.15 4.47 -15.00
C GLU A 104 29.02 5.21 -13.98
N GLN A 105 28.41 5.93 -13.05
CA GLN A 105 29.09 6.64 -11.96
C GLN A 105 29.55 5.73 -10.81
N THR A 106 29.00 4.52 -10.69
CA THR A 106 29.35 3.55 -9.64
C THR A 106 30.35 2.49 -10.08
N LYS A 107 30.87 2.54 -11.32
CA LYS A 107 32.00 1.68 -11.71
C LYS A 107 33.23 2.08 -10.89
N PRO A 108 33.80 1.18 -10.06
CA PRO A 108 35.07 1.46 -9.41
C PRO A 108 36.13 1.66 -10.49
N GLU A 109 36.92 2.72 -10.37
CA GLU A 109 38.12 2.92 -11.16
C GLU A 109 39.08 1.75 -10.89
N THR A 110 39.02 0.70 -11.72
CA THR A 110 40.05 -0.34 -11.74
C THR A 110 41.31 0.26 -12.34
N SER A 111 42.23 0.67 -11.46
CA SER A 111 43.66 0.78 -11.74
C SER A 111 44.31 -0.61 -11.74
#